data_AF-A0A2V7TRM7-F1
#
_entry.id   AF-A0A2V7TRM7-F1
#
_cell.length_a   1.000
_cell.length_b   1.000
_cell.length_c   1.000
_cell.angle_alpha   90.00
_cell.angle_beta   90.00
_cell.angle_gamma   90.00
#
_symmetry.space_group_name_H-M   'P 1'
#
loop_
_entity.id
_entity.type
_entity.pdbx_description
1 polymer ?
#
loop_
_entity_poly.entity_id
_entity_poly.type
_entity_poly.pdbx_seq_one_letter_code
_entity_poly.pdbx_strand_id
1 'polypeptide(L)'
;MGDPLDAWMAALEKRHLARLTFPEVRRALQALSSLYVQRRGRIGTGTAFEGAGKRAAYALFYGPLHFIAVREVVRALGAQRPAPARILDLGCGTGAAGAAWAAAAGGRPVVEGVDRSAWAV
;
A
#
# COMPACT_ATOMS: atom_id res chain seq x y z
N MET A 1 22.42 3.27 5.60
CA MET A 1 21.33 3.23 4.60
C MET A 1 20.06 2.90 5.36
N GLY A 2 19.01 3.72 5.31
CA GLY A 2 17.75 3.48 6.05
C GLY A 2 16.95 2.30 5.50
N ASP A 3 15.96 1.80 6.24
CA ASP A 3 15.07 0.75 5.75
C ASP A 3 14.28 1.29 4.53
N PRO A 4 14.21 0.58 3.38
CA PRO A 4 13.35 0.96 2.26
C PRO A 4 11.88 1.23 2.65
N LEU A 5 11.38 0.62 3.72
CA LEU A 5 10.07 0.93 4.29
C LEU A 5 9.96 2.40 4.70
N ASP A 6 10.99 2.96 5.34
CA ASP A 6 10.97 4.36 5.82
C ASP A 6 10.85 5.33 4.65
N ALA A 7 11.64 5.11 3.59
CA ALA A 7 11.59 5.92 2.38
C ALA A 7 10.23 5.81 1.67
N TRP A 8 9.66 4.60 1.62
CA TRP A 8 8.34 4.36 1.02
C TRP A 8 7.22 5.01 1.83
N MET A 9 7.24 4.91 3.17
CA MET A 9 6.27 5.58 4.04
C MET A 9 6.37 7.11 3.93
N ALA A 10 7.59 7.68 3.94
CA ALA A 10 7.77 9.11 3.78
C ALA A 10 7.22 9.63 2.44
N ALA A 11 7.33 8.85 1.37
CA ALA A 11 6.74 9.19 0.07
C ALA A 11 5.20 9.19 0.11
N LEU A 12 4.60 8.22 0.80
CA LEU A 12 3.15 8.19 1.02
C LEU A 12 2.66 9.36 1.86
N GLU A 13 3.34 9.66 2.97
CA GLU A 13 3.03 10.80 3.82
C GLU A 13 3.09 12.11 3.02
N LYS A 14 4.19 12.34 2.29
CA LYS A 14 4.35 13.51 1.42
C LYS A 14 3.20 13.64 0.42
N ARG A 15 2.78 12.54 -0.21
CA ARG A 15 1.69 12.56 -1.20
C ARG A 15 0.34 12.87 -0.57
N HIS A 16 -0.01 12.16 0.50
CA HIS A 16 -1.36 12.22 1.06
C HIS A 16 -1.57 13.42 1.99
N LEU A 17 -0.54 13.81 2.76
CA LEU A 17 -0.60 14.94 3.67
C LEU A 17 -0.41 16.29 2.97
N ALA A 18 -0.02 16.30 1.68
CA ALA A 18 -0.02 17.53 0.87
C ALA A 18 -1.43 18.12 0.68
N ARG A 19 -2.49 17.32 0.84
CA ARG A 19 -3.89 17.73 0.61
C ARG A 19 -4.82 17.43 1.79
N LEU A 20 -4.30 16.78 2.84
CA LEU A 20 -5.07 16.35 4.00
C LEU A 20 -4.25 16.60 5.26
N THR A 21 -4.94 17.00 6.30
CA THR A 21 -4.36 17.11 7.63
C THR A 21 -4.37 15.76 8.35
N PHE A 22 -3.46 15.59 9.31
CA PHE A 22 -3.44 14.39 10.13
C PHE A 22 -4.79 14.10 10.84
N PRO A 23 -5.52 15.08 11.42
CA PRO A 23 -6.85 14.85 11.98
C PRO A 23 -7.89 14.35 10.97
N GLU A 24 -7.81 14.76 9.70
CA GLU A 24 -8.70 14.27 8.64
C GLU A 24 -8.40 12.81 8.31
N VAL A 25 -7.12 12.46 8.15
CA VAL A 25 -6.70 11.07 7.91
C VAL A 25 -7.08 10.17 9.09
N ARG A 26 -6.85 10.61 10.33
CA ARG A 26 -7.22 9.87 11.53
C ARG A 26 -8.72 9.59 11.61
N ARG A 27 -9.56 10.60 11.36
CA ARG A 27 -11.03 10.43 11.33
C ARG A 27 -11.46 9.46 10.24
N ALA A 28 -10.86 9.55 9.06
CA ALA A 28 -11.13 8.63 7.97
C ALA A 28 -10.71 7.19 8.28
N LEU A 29 -9.57 7.00 8.95
CA LEU A 29 -9.11 5.68 9.42
C LEU A 29 -10.11 5.08 10.41
N GLN A 30 -10.58 5.86 11.39
CA GLN A 30 -11.61 5.39 12.32
C GLN A 30 -12.87 4.91 11.59
N ALA A 31 -13.35 5.69 10.62
CA ALA A 31 -14.51 5.33 9.80
C ALA A 31 -14.26 4.05 8.98
N LEU A 32 -13.06 3.90 8.39
CA LEU A 32 -12.68 2.72 7.61
C LEU A 32 -12.59 1.46 8.48
N SER A 33 -11.96 1.56 9.66
CA SER A 33 -11.84 0.45 10.60
C SER A 33 -13.20 -0.05 11.08
N SER A 34 -14.16 0.85 11.34
CA SER A 34 -15.53 0.45 11.67
C SER A 34 -16.20 -0.33 10.54
N LEU A 35 -15.96 0.02 9.27
CA LEU A 35 -16.47 -0.74 8.12
C LEU A 35 -15.85 -2.14 8.05
N TYR A 36 -14.54 -2.27 8.31
CA TYR A 36 -13.83 -3.55 8.30
C TYR A 36 -14.31 -4.52 9.39
N VAL A 37 -14.51 -4.03 10.61
CA VAL A 37 -14.86 -4.87 11.77
C VAL A 37 -16.35 -5.18 11.82
N GLN A 38 -17.22 -4.19 11.57
CA GLN A 38 -18.65 -4.32 11.83
C GLN A 38 -19.48 -4.54 10.56
N ARG A 39 -18.95 -4.23 9.37
CA ARG A 39 -19.73 -4.19 8.11
C ARG A 39 -18.95 -4.78 6.93
N ARG A 40 -18.21 -5.87 7.15
CA ARG A 40 -17.33 -6.51 6.15
C ARG A 40 -18.03 -6.86 4.83
N GLY A 41 -19.33 -7.20 4.88
CA GLY A 41 -20.15 -7.46 3.68
C GLY A 41 -20.39 -6.25 2.77
N ARG A 42 -20.12 -5.02 3.23
CA ARG A 42 -20.26 -3.78 2.45
C ARG A 42 -18.96 -3.31 1.81
N ILE A 43 -17.84 -4.00 2.02
CA ILE A 43 -16.55 -3.61 1.41
C ILE A 43 -16.60 -3.77 -0.12
N GLY A 44 -17.32 -4.77 -0.62
CA GLY A 44 -17.48 -5.02 -2.05
C GLY A 44 -18.36 -4.01 -2.80
N THR A 45 -19.07 -3.11 -2.10
CA THR A 45 -20.01 -2.16 -2.74
C THR A 45 -19.34 -0.86 -3.19
N GLY A 46 -18.02 -0.77 -3.19
CA GLY A 46 -17.26 0.40 -3.69
C GLY A 46 -17.19 1.61 -2.76
N THR A 47 -18.06 1.72 -1.77
CA THR A 47 -18.16 2.88 -0.85
C THR A 47 -17.04 2.93 0.21
N ALA A 48 -16.30 1.84 0.40
CA ALA A 48 -15.21 1.74 1.37
C ALA A 48 -14.07 2.75 1.08
N PHE A 49 -13.85 3.10 -0.19
CA PHE A 49 -12.79 4.03 -0.62
C PHE A 49 -13.32 5.33 -1.23
N GLU A 50 -14.60 5.64 -0.99
CA GLU A 50 -15.18 6.94 -1.35
C GLU A 50 -14.54 8.06 -0.53
N GLY A 51 -13.86 8.95 -1.24
CA GLY A 51 -13.23 10.15 -0.70
C GLY A 51 -11.71 10.03 -0.50
N ALA A 52 -11.03 11.18 -0.64
CA ALA A 52 -9.57 11.27 -0.50
C ALA A 52 -9.08 10.83 0.90
N GLY A 53 -9.85 11.13 1.95
CA GLY A 53 -9.52 10.76 3.33
C GLY A 53 -9.44 9.24 3.55
N LYS A 54 -10.43 8.46 3.08
CA LYS A 54 -10.42 7.00 3.26
C LYS A 54 -9.31 6.33 2.46
N ARG A 55 -9.02 6.84 1.26
CA ARG A 55 -7.89 6.38 0.44
C ARG A 55 -6.55 6.67 1.09
N ALA A 56 -6.37 7.88 1.63
CA ALA A 56 -5.17 8.24 2.39
C ALA A 56 -5.02 7.40 3.66
N ALA A 57 -6.11 7.19 4.41
CA ALA A 57 -6.11 6.32 5.58
C ALA A 57 -5.73 4.88 5.22
N TYR A 58 -6.25 4.34 4.12
CA TYR A 58 -5.86 3.03 3.65
C TYR A 58 -4.39 2.94 3.28
N ALA A 59 -3.91 3.90 2.47
CA ALA A 59 -2.52 3.97 2.05
C ALA A 59 -1.55 4.12 3.22
N LEU A 60 -1.85 4.98 4.20
CA LEU A 60 -0.95 5.28 5.32
C LEU A 60 -1.01 4.25 6.45
N PHE A 61 -2.10 3.47 6.57
CA PHE A 61 -2.25 2.48 7.64
C PHE A 61 -2.13 1.04 7.14
N TYR A 62 -2.99 0.63 6.20
CA TYR A 62 -3.00 -0.76 5.70
C TYR A 62 -1.88 -1.01 4.69
N GLY A 63 -1.50 0.00 3.91
CA GLY A 63 -0.38 -0.07 2.97
C GLY A 63 0.93 -0.57 3.61
N PRO A 64 1.44 0.05 4.69
CA PRO A 64 2.64 -0.41 5.39
C PRO A 64 2.53 -1.82 5.94
N LEU A 65 1.37 -2.21 6.47
CA LEU A 65 1.15 -3.58 6.94
C LEU A 65 1.30 -4.60 5.81
N HIS A 66 0.73 -4.30 4.63
CA HIS A 66 0.89 -5.14 3.44
C HIS A 66 2.34 -5.15 2.93
N PHE A 67 3.03 -4.00 2.94
CA PHE A 67 4.42 -3.92 2.57
C PHE A 67 5.27 -4.86 3.41
N ILE A 68 5.14 -4.79 4.74
CA ILE A 68 5.88 -5.63 5.68
C ILE A 68 5.55 -7.12 5.43
N ALA A 69 4.26 -7.45 5.36
CA ALA A 69 3.83 -8.83 5.15
C ALA A 69 4.41 -9.41 3.85
N VAL A 70 4.30 -8.69 2.73
CA VAL A 70 4.82 -9.15 1.43
C VAL A 70 6.34 -9.26 1.46
N ARG A 71 7.05 -8.29 2.06
CA ARG A 71 8.51 -8.34 2.18
C ARG A 71 8.97 -9.60 2.89
N GLU A 72 8.32 -9.95 4.00
CA GLU A 72 8.69 -11.13 4.77
C GLU A 72 8.28 -12.44 4.06
N VAL A 73 7.14 -12.47 3.37
CA VAL A 73 6.76 -13.62 2.51
C VAL A 73 7.78 -13.83 1.40
N VAL A 74 8.14 -12.78 0.67
CA VAL A 74 9.14 -12.85 -0.42
C VAL A 74 10.45 -13.40 0.12
N ARG A 75 10.92 -12.88 1.25
CA ARG A 75 12.16 -13.33 1.91
C ARG A 75 12.10 -14.79 2.33
N ALA A 76 11.00 -15.22 2.96
CA ALA A 76 10.80 -16.58 3.42
C ALA A 76 10.77 -17.59 2.26
N LEU A 77 10.21 -17.19 1.11
CA LEU A 77 10.17 -18.02 -0.10
C LEU A 77 11.48 -17.98 -0.90
N GLY A 78 12.40 -17.06 -0.59
CA GLY A 78 13.59 -16.81 -1.41
C GLY A 78 13.26 -16.23 -2.80
N ALA A 79 12.05 -15.71 -3.00
CA ALA A 79 11.54 -15.23 -4.30
C ALA A 79 12.26 -13.96 -4.80
N GLN A 80 13.09 -13.36 -3.96
CA GLN A 80 13.97 -12.25 -4.28
C GLN A 80 15.33 -12.69 -4.87
N ARG A 81 15.58 -14.00 -5.01
CA ARG A 81 16.84 -14.56 -5.50
C ARG A 81 16.63 -15.54 -6.66
N PRO A 82 17.28 -15.33 -7.83
CA PRO A 82 18.01 -14.12 -8.19
C PRO A 82 17.09 -12.88 -8.21
N ALA A 83 17.66 -11.69 -8.11
CA ALA A 83 16.87 -10.46 -8.13
C ALA A 83 16.08 -10.39 -9.46
N PRO A 84 14.74 -10.25 -9.43
CA PRO A 84 13.97 -10.14 -10.65
C PRO A 84 14.34 -8.87 -11.42
N ALA A 85 14.30 -8.94 -12.75
CA ALA A 85 14.46 -7.76 -13.61
C ALA A 85 13.16 -6.93 -13.69
N ARG A 86 12.00 -7.59 -13.59
CA ARG A 86 10.67 -6.97 -13.69
C ARG A 86 9.72 -7.57 -12.66
N ILE A 87 8.83 -6.74 -12.12
CA ILE A 87 7.76 -7.13 -11.19
C ILE A 87 6.46 -6.55 -11.74
N LEU A 88 5.49 -7.42 -12.00
CA LEU A 88 4.12 -7.04 -12.40
C LEU A 88 3.19 -7.23 -11.21
N ASP A 89 2.63 -6.13 -10.69
CA ASP A 89 1.74 -6.10 -9.53
C ASP A 89 0.29 -5.94 -9.99
N LEU A 90 -0.45 -7.07 -10.03
CA LEU A 90 -1.83 -7.13 -10.49
C LEU A 90 -2.80 -6.88 -9.33
N GLY A 91 -3.70 -5.90 -9.48
CA GLY A 91 -4.49 -5.39 -8.37
C GLY A 91 -3.62 -4.60 -7.38
N CYS A 92 -2.69 -3.79 -7.91
CA CYS A 92 -1.62 -3.20 -7.11
C CYS A 92 -2.12 -2.28 -5.98
N GLY A 93 -3.34 -1.75 -6.08
CA GLY A 93 -3.89 -0.83 -5.09
C GLY A 93 -2.94 0.35 -4.84
N THR A 94 -2.35 0.41 -3.65
CA THR A 94 -1.38 1.47 -3.28
C THR A 94 0.07 1.15 -3.68
N GLY A 95 0.31 0.07 -4.43
CA GLY A 95 1.63 -0.38 -4.88
C GLY A 95 2.50 -1.00 -3.77
N ALA A 96 1.89 -1.38 -2.64
CA ALA A 96 2.63 -1.87 -1.47
C ALA A 96 3.37 -3.19 -1.76
N ALA A 97 2.73 -4.12 -2.47
CA ALA A 97 3.30 -5.43 -2.76
C ALA A 97 4.49 -5.34 -3.73
N GLY A 98 4.31 -4.64 -4.85
CA GLY A 98 5.39 -4.41 -5.81
C GLY A 98 6.60 -3.68 -5.20
N ALA A 99 6.36 -2.66 -4.39
CA ALA A 99 7.43 -1.94 -3.69
C ALA A 99 8.16 -2.83 -2.66
N ALA A 100 7.43 -3.67 -1.93
CA ALA A 100 8.00 -4.58 -0.94
C ALA A 100 8.91 -5.65 -1.57
N TRP A 101 8.48 -6.26 -2.68
CA TRP A 101 9.32 -7.22 -3.40
C TRP A 101 10.55 -6.52 -4.00
N ALA A 102 10.38 -5.35 -4.63
CA ALA A 102 11.51 -4.58 -5.16
C ALA A 102 12.54 -4.24 -4.07
N ALA A 103 12.08 -3.82 -2.89
CA ALA A 103 12.93 -3.55 -1.74
C ALA A 103 13.66 -4.80 -1.22
N ALA A 104 13.02 -5.98 -1.26
CA ALA A 104 13.64 -7.24 -0.84
C ALA A 104 14.70 -7.76 -1.83
N ALA A 105 14.56 -7.45 -3.12
CA ALA A 105 15.42 -7.96 -4.21
C ALA A 105 16.85 -7.44 -4.22
N GLY A 106 17.13 -6.28 -3.60
CA GLY A 106 18.49 -5.70 -3.57
C GLY A 106 19.03 -5.23 -4.93
N GLY A 107 18.23 -5.35 -6.01
CA GLY A 107 18.49 -4.80 -7.35
C GLY A 107 17.59 -3.59 -7.66
N ARG A 108 17.45 -3.26 -8.95
CA ARG A 108 16.51 -2.22 -9.44
C ARG A 108 15.50 -2.82 -10.42
N PRO A 109 14.59 -3.70 -9.97
CA PRO A 109 13.54 -4.21 -10.83
C PRO A 109 12.67 -3.08 -11.38
N VAL A 110 12.23 -3.21 -12.62
CA VAL A 110 11.13 -2.39 -13.14
C VAL A 110 9.83 -2.88 -12.52
N VAL A 111 9.12 -2.01 -11.81
CA VAL A 111 7.83 -2.35 -11.17
C VAL A 111 6.70 -1.74 -11.99
N GLU A 112 5.81 -2.58 -12.50
CA GLU A 112 4.62 -2.20 -13.24
C GLU A 112 3.38 -2.59 -12.42
N GLY A 113 2.57 -1.60 -12.04
CA GLY A 113 1.32 -1.81 -11.32
C GLY A 113 0.11 -1.69 -12.24
N VAL A 114 -0.82 -2.63 -12.15
CA VAL A 114 -2.09 -2.59 -12.88
C VAL A 114 -3.23 -2.77 -11.88
N ASP A 115 -4.17 -1.84 -11.86
CA ASP A 115 -5.38 -1.95 -11.05
C ASP A 115 -6.60 -1.49 -11.85
N ARG A 116 -7.77 -2.03 -11.51
CA ARG A 116 -9.05 -1.60 -12.10
C ARG A 116 -9.53 -0.28 -11.52
N SER A 117 -9.04 0.09 -10.34
CA SER A 117 -9.45 1.29 -9.65
C SER A 117 -8.64 2.50 -10.10
N ALA A 118 -9.31 3.52 -10.65
CA ALA A 118 -8.65 4.73 -11.13
C ALA A 118 -7.98 5.57 -10.03
N TRP A 119 -8.18 5.24 -8.75
CA TRP A 119 -7.46 5.86 -7.64
C TRP A 119 -6.22 5.09 -7.19
N ALA A 120 -6.12 3.83 -7.60
CA ALA A 120 -4.94 3.01 -7.33
C ALA A 120 -3.75 3.55 -8.12
N VAL A 121 -2.58 3.38 -7.53
CA VAL A 121 -1.32 4.11 -7.79
C VAL A 121 -1.44 5.59 -7.54
#